data_AF-F5LCR7-F1
#
_entry.id   AF-F5LCR7-F1
#
_cell.length_a   1.000
_cell.length_b   1.000
_cell.length_c   1.000
_cell.angle_alpha   90.00
_cell.angle_beta   90.00
_cell.angle_gamma   90.00
#
_symmetry.space_group_name_H-M   'P 1'
#
loop_
_entity.id
_entity.type
_entity.pdbx_description
1 polymer ?
#
loop_
_entity_poly.entity_id
_entity_poly.type
_entity_poly.pdbx_seq_one_letter_code
_entity_poly.pdbx_strand_id
1 'polypeptide(L)'
;MTKSKKRILYPIIHENKYWQSSYRNGEIHTYKGSLLSYSYNHPSEPVIDKETNIEWIDNKVFDDILTFTGYGRGRSSAVMHFSGSTGAEYNMFLTDTEDLIKAKDIVDGRVKAQWTFCKRGRNYGIRLADIELGK
;
A
#
# COMPACT_ATOMS: atom_id res chain seq x y z
N MET A 1 21.82 27.14 9.56
CA MET A 1 21.41 25.83 10.12
C MET A 1 20.53 25.11 9.11
N THR A 2 21.05 24.06 8.47
CA THR A 2 20.27 23.23 7.53
C THR A 2 19.28 22.42 8.35
N LYS A 3 17.97 22.65 8.20
CA LYS A 3 16.94 21.82 8.85
C LYS A 3 17.12 20.38 8.35
N SER A 4 17.46 19.46 9.27
CA SER A 4 17.45 18.03 8.96
C SER A 4 16.06 17.65 8.46
N LYS A 5 15.98 17.03 7.26
CA LYS A 5 14.71 16.51 6.75
C LYS A 5 14.22 15.43 7.71
N LYS A 6 13.00 15.58 8.23
CA LYS A 6 12.38 14.55 9.07
C LYS A 6 12.35 13.24 8.29
N ARG A 7 12.95 12.19 8.86
CA ARG A 7 12.87 10.81 8.35
C ARG A 7 11.43 10.33 8.44
N ILE A 8 10.89 9.79 7.34
CA ILE A 8 9.53 9.24 7.27
C ILE A 8 9.66 7.72 7.26
N LEU A 9 8.92 7.06 8.14
CA LEU A 9 8.79 5.61 8.20
C LEU A 9 7.42 5.17 7.67
N TYR A 10 7.33 3.92 7.23
CA TYR A 10 6.15 3.35 6.58
C TYR A 10 5.61 2.16 7.37
N PRO A 11 4.29 2.12 7.66
CA PRO A 11 3.68 1.08 8.47
C PRO A 11 3.37 -0.16 7.63
N ILE A 12 4.11 -1.24 7.86
CA ILE A 12 3.91 -2.53 7.21
C ILE A 12 3.30 -3.52 8.20
N ILE A 13 2.37 -4.34 7.71
CA ILE A 13 1.75 -5.41 8.50
C ILE A 13 2.75 -6.56 8.68
N HIS A 14 3.10 -6.88 9.93
CA HIS A 14 4.16 -7.85 10.25
C HIS A 14 3.67 -9.31 10.15
N GLU A 15 2.44 -9.60 10.58
CA GLU A 15 1.87 -10.95 10.62
C GLU A 15 0.47 -11.03 9.97
N ASN A 16 0.15 -12.20 9.42
CA ASN A 16 -1.16 -12.58 8.86
C ASN A 16 -2.26 -12.78 9.92
N LYS A 17 -2.09 -12.29 11.15
CA LYS A 17 -3.12 -12.45 12.18
C LYS A 17 -4.17 -11.38 11.91
N TYR A 18 -5.36 -11.81 11.49
CA TYR A 18 -6.60 -11.05 11.45
C TYR A 18 -7.75 -12.01 11.76
N TRP A 19 -8.67 -11.63 12.63
CA TRP A 19 -9.95 -12.33 12.77
C TRP A 19 -10.97 -11.58 11.92
N GLN A 20 -11.50 -12.21 10.87
CA GLN A 20 -12.58 -11.61 10.09
C GLN A 20 -13.88 -12.37 10.35
N SER A 21 -14.78 -11.75 11.10
CA SER A 21 -16.12 -12.26 11.44
C SER A 21 -17.13 -12.12 10.28
N SER A 22 -16.79 -11.40 9.20
CA SER A 22 -17.74 -10.94 8.18
C SER A 22 -17.74 -11.71 6.85
N TYR A 23 -16.74 -12.55 6.56
CA TYR A 23 -16.68 -13.28 5.28
C TYR A 23 -17.18 -14.71 5.47
N ARG A 24 -18.40 -14.97 4.99
CA ARG A 24 -19.13 -16.25 5.10
C ARG A 24 -18.44 -17.48 4.47
N ASN A 25 -17.25 -17.35 3.90
CA ASN A 25 -16.65 -18.40 3.05
C ASN A 25 -15.27 -18.93 3.53
N GLY A 26 -14.73 -18.46 4.66
CA GLY A 26 -13.52 -19.08 5.24
C GLY A 26 -12.22 -18.94 4.44
N GLU A 27 -12.15 -18.00 3.48
CA GLU A 27 -10.92 -17.72 2.73
C GLU A 27 -9.87 -17.03 3.62
N ILE A 28 -8.65 -17.55 3.61
CA ILE A 28 -7.51 -16.95 4.30
C ILE A 28 -6.97 -15.82 3.44
N HIS A 29 -7.17 -14.57 3.86
CA HIS A 29 -6.51 -13.43 3.25
C HIS A 29 -5.10 -13.26 3.85
N THR A 30 -4.10 -13.16 2.99
CA THR A 30 -2.71 -12.86 3.38
C THR A 30 -2.54 -11.35 3.39
N TYR A 31 -2.08 -10.79 4.50
CA TYR A 31 -1.86 -9.35 4.67
C TYR A 31 -0.45 -9.01 5.12
N LYS A 32 0.38 -10.00 5.41
CA LYS A 32 1.79 -9.83 5.77
C LYS A 32 2.53 -9.09 4.66
N GLY A 33 3.28 -8.05 5.02
CA GLY A 33 4.00 -7.20 4.07
C GLY A 33 3.14 -6.11 3.43
N SER A 34 1.83 -6.08 3.69
CA SER A 34 0.93 -5.03 3.18
C SER A 34 1.24 -3.68 3.81
N LEU A 35 1.04 -2.62 3.03
CA LEU A 35 1.05 -1.26 3.53
C LEU A 35 -0.26 -0.96 4.25
N LEU A 36 -0.18 -0.50 5.50
CA LEU A 36 -1.36 -0.17 6.28
C LEU A 36 -2.21 0.91 5.57
N SER A 37 -3.43 0.53 5.17
CA SER A 37 -4.42 1.44 4.60
C SER A 37 -5.34 2.06 5.65
N TYR A 38 -6.00 3.16 5.29
CA TYR A 38 -7.09 3.73 6.09
C TYR A 38 -8.35 2.85 6.12
N SER A 39 -8.58 2.04 5.08
CA SER A 39 -9.78 1.17 4.96
C SER A 39 -9.79 -0.01 5.93
N TYR A 40 -8.65 -0.35 6.55
CA TYR A 40 -8.58 -1.33 7.66
C TYR A 40 -9.25 -0.85 8.96
N ASN A 41 -9.92 0.31 8.96
CA ASN A 41 -10.73 0.82 10.08
C ASN A 41 -12.22 0.49 9.90
N HIS A 42 -12.59 -0.76 9.54
CA HIS A 42 -14.01 -1.14 9.59
C HIS A 42 -14.41 -1.42 11.05
N PRO A 43 -15.42 -0.73 11.61
CA PRO A 43 -15.77 -0.82 13.03
C PRO A 43 -16.36 -2.19 13.47
N SER A 44 -16.55 -3.13 12.54
CA SER A 44 -17.05 -4.48 12.82
C SER A 44 -15.97 -5.57 12.84
N GLU A 45 -14.69 -5.22 12.61
CA GLU A 45 -13.61 -6.19 12.61
C GLU A 45 -12.80 -6.08 13.92
N PRO A 46 -12.52 -7.21 14.60
CA PRO A 46 -11.76 -7.21 15.83
C PRO A 46 -10.41 -6.55 15.58
N VAL A 47 -10.22 -5.44 16.29
CA VAL A 47 -8.98 -4.68 16.33
C VAL A 47 -7.94 -5.58 16.98
N ILE A 48 -7.14 -6.25 16.16
CA ILE A 48 -5.81 -6.63 16.61
C ILE A 48 -5.12 -5.35 17.00
N ASP A 49 -4.41 -5.40 18.11
CA ASP A 49 -3.60 -4.31 18.60
C ASP A 49 -2.70 -3.80 17.47
N LYS A 50 -3.14 -2.70 16.85
CA LYS A 50 -2.51 -2.09 15.68
C LYS A 50 -1.09 -1.65 16.01
N GLU A 51 -0.77 -1.50 17.28
CA GLU A 51 0.54 -1.06 17.72
C GLU A 51 1.54 -2.22 17.72
N THR A 52 1.09 -3.47 17.94
CA THR A 52 1.97 -4.65 17.99
C THR A 52 2.11 -5.40 16.67
N ASN A 53 1.15 -5.30 15.74
CA ASN A 53 1.25 -5.95 14.42
C ASN A 53 1.79 -5.03 13.29
N ILE A 54 2.27 -3.84 13.62
CA ILE A 54 2.80 -2.87 12.64
C ILE A 54 4.29 -2.67 12.83
N GLU A 55 5.03 -2.97 11.78
CA GLU A 55 6.45 -2.68 11.66
C GLU A 55 6.65 -1.36 10.91
N TRP A 56 7.36 -0.42 11.54
CA TRP A 56 7.68 0.88 10.94
C TRP A 56 9.04 0.81 10.25
N ILE A 57 9.03 0.70 8.93
CA ILE A 57 10.24 0.51 8.14
C ILE A 57 10.72 1.81 7.49
N ASP A 58 12.00 1.84 7.12
CA ASP A 58 12.52 2.86 6.20
C ASP A 58 11.89 2.78 4.83
N ASN A 59 11.92 3.91 4.13
CA ASN A 59 11.63 3.88 2.70
C ASN A 59 12.66 3.01 1.98
N LYS A 60 12.19 2.17 1.06
CA LYS A 60 13.05 1.37 0.19
C LYS A 60 12.42 1.27 -1.20
N VAL A 61 13.26 0.92 -2.16
CA VAL A 61 12.81 0.47 -3.48
C VAL A 61 12.61 -1.03 -3.41
N PHE A 62 11.59 -1.54 -4.10
CA PHE A 62 11.35 -2.96 -4.23
C PHE A 62 10.81 -3.29 -5.62
N ASP A 63 11.24 -4.43 -6.17
CA ASP A 63 10.73 -4.97 -7.43
C ASP A 63 9.51 -5.85 -7.17
N ASP A 64 8.41 -5.61 -7.90
CA ASP A 64 7.23 -6.49 -7.84
C ASP A 64 6.38 -6.39 -9.11
N ILE A 65 5.52 -7.39 -9.32
CA ILE A 65 4.41 -7.35 -10.27
C ILE A 65 3.14 -7.08 -9.47
N LEU A 66 2.65 -5.85 -9.54
CA LEU A 66 1.44 -5.45 -8.85
C LEU A 66 0.22 -5.63 -9.76
N THR A 67 -0.83 -6.25 -9.22
CA THR A 67 -2.11 -6.44 -9.89
C THR A 67 -3.11 -5.46 -9.34
N PHE A 68 -3.75 -4.67 -10.20
CA PHE A 68 -4.85 -3.78 -9.82
C PHE A 68 -6.04 -4.60 -9.32
N THR A 69 -6.50 -4.34 -8.10
CA THR A 69 -7.59 -5.08 -7.44
C THR A 69 -8.85 -4.24 -7.24
N GLY A 70 -8.78 -2.92 -7.43
CA GLY A 70 -9.94 -2.04 -7.32
C GLY A 70 -9.57 -0.62 -6.93
N TYR A 71 -10.54 0.16 -6.50
CA TYR A 71 -10.33 1.54 -6.06
C TYR A 71 -11.19 1.86 -4.85
N GLY A 72 -10.77 2.85 -4.07
CA GLY A 72 -11.43 3.29 -2.87
C GLY A 72 -11.46 4.80 -2.76
N ARG A 73 -12.51 5.33 -2.14
CA ARG A 73 -12.64 6.76 -1.88
C ARG A 73 -13.04 7.01 -0.44
N GLY A 74 -12.19 7.77 0.26
CA GLY A 74 -12.52 8.37 1.55
C GLY A 74 -13.06 9.78 1.39
N ARG A 75 -13.38 10.44 2.51
CA ARG A 75 -13.86 11.82 2.53
C ARG A 75 -12.90 12.83 1.88
N SER A 76 -11.60 12.55 1.90
CA SER A 76 -10.54 13.47 1.45
C SER A 76 -9.47 12.84 0.55
N SER A 77 -9.64 11.59 0.10
CA SER A 77 -8.68 10.94 -0.80
C SER A 77 -9.33 9.85 -1.66
N ALA A 78 -8.87 9.73 -2.90
CA ALA A 78 -9.13 8.59 -3.77
C ALA A 78 -7.83 7.80 -3.96
N VAL A 79 -7.92 6.47 -3.90
CA VAL A 79 -6.79 5.56 -4.03
C VAL A 79 -7.14 4.39 -4.96
N MET A 80 -6.12 3.89 -5.65
CA MET A 80 -6.16 2.63 -6.38
C MET A 80 -5.56 1.53 -5.50
N HIS A 81 -6.16 0.35 -5.49
CA HIS A 81 -5.73 -0.82 -4.74
C HIS A 81 -4.93 -1.76 -5.63
N PHE A 82 -3.85 -2.30 -5.08
CA PHE A 82 -2.96 -3.22 -5.76
C PHE A 82 -2.57 -4.37 -4.84
N SER A 83 -2.52 -5.58 -5.39
CA SER A 83 -1.98 -6.76 -4.73
C SER A 83 -0.64 -7.15 -5.35
N GLY A 84 0.36 -7.40 -4.52
CA GLY A 84 1.70 -7.84 -4.92
C GLY A 84 1.78 -9.34 -5.15
N SER A 85 2.90 -9.79 -5.71
CA SER A 85 3.10 -11.22 -6.01
C SER A 85 3.10 -12.13 -4.78
N THR A 86 3.31 -11.56 -3.59
CA THR A 86 3.29 -12.24 -2.29
C THR A 86 1.91 -12.21 -1.60
N GLY A 87 0.92 -11.56 -2.22
CA GLY A 87 -0.39 -11.26 -1.61
C GLY A 87 -0.39 -10.01 -0.73
N ALA A 88 0.71 -9.26 -0.67
CA ALA A 88 0.76 -7.98 0.04
C ALA A 88 -0.12 -6.92 -0.65
N GLU A 89 -0.91 -6.19 0.12
CA GLU A 89 -1.82 -5.17 -0.39
C GLU A 89 -1.21 -3.77 -0.27
N TYR A 90 -1.43 -2.95 -1.29
CA TYR A 90 -0.91 -1.60 -1.42
C TYR A 90 -1.99 -0.62 -1.89
N ASN A 91 -1.79 0.65 -1.53
CA ASN A 91 -2.62 1.75 -2.01
C ASN A 91 -1.76 2.72 -2.78
N MET A 92 -2.20 3.14 -3.96
CA MET A 92 -1.59 4.21 -4.73
C MET A 92 -2.53 5.41 -4.71
N PHE A 93 -1.99 6.61 -4.48
CA PHE A 93 -2.79 7.82 -4.59
C PHE A 93 -3.08 8.12 -6.06
N LEU A 94 -4.26 8.68 -6.35
CA LEU A 94 -4.63 9.03 -7.73
C LEU A 94 -3.59 9.93 -8.43
N THR A 95 -2.89 10.78 -7.67
CA THR A 95 -1.81 11.63 -8.18
C THR A 95 -0.55 10.87 -8.59
N ASP A 96 -0.29 9.67 -8.05
CA ASP A 96 0.80 8.79 -8.54
C ASP A 96 0.31 7.89 -9.68
N THR A 97 -0.99 7.66 -9.79
CA THR A 97 -1.57 6.83 -10.85
C THR A 97 -1.38 7.46 -12.23
N GLU A 98 -1.34 8.80 -12.32
CA GLU A 98 -0.99 9.49 -13.56
C GLU A 98 0.41 9.12 -14.05
N ASP A 99 1.41 9.15 -13.15
CA ASP A 99 2.78 8.76 -13.47
C ASP A 99 2.84 7.28 -13.89
N LEU A 100 2.09 6.41 -13.20
CA LEU A 100 1.97 4.99 -13.56
C LEU A 100 1.47 4.80 -14.99
N ILE A 101 0.33 5.41 -15.33
CA ILE A 101 -0.31 5.28 -16.65
C ILE A 101 0.59 5.82 -17.76
N LYS A 102 1.35 6.89 -17.49
CA LYS A 102 2.24 7.50 -18.49
C LYS A 102 3.54 6.74 -18.69
N ALA A 103 4.07 6.10 -17.65
CA ALA A 103 5.41 5.52 -17.67
C ALA A 103 5.42 3.99 -17.87
N LYS A 104 4.29 3.29 -17.68
CA LYS A 104 4.24 1.83 -17.71
C LYS A 104 3.07 1.28 -18.49
N ASP A 105 3.33 0.16 -19.16
CA ASP A 105 2.29 -0.69 -19.70
C ASP A 105 1.53 -1.39 -18.57
N ILE A 106 0.21 -1.42 -18.71
CA ILE A 106 -0.69 -2.16 -17.83
C ILE A 106 -1.28 -3.29 -18.66
N VAL A 107 -0.85 -4.52 -18.40
CA VAL A 107 -1.29 -5.71 -19.15
C VAL A 107 -2.13 -6.58 -18.23
N ASP A 108 -3.40 -6.78 -18.57
CA ASP A 108 -4.38 -7.52 -17.75
C ASP A 108 -4.46 -7.01 -16.30
N GLY A 109 -4.36 -5.69 -16.12
CA GLY A 109 -4.34 -5.04 -14.81
C GLY A 109 -3.04 -5.22 -14.03
N ARG A 110 -1.99 -5.81 -14.62
CA ARG A 110 -0.70 -6.08 -13.99
C ARG A 110 0.35 -5.10 -14.45
N VAL A 111 1.20 -4.68 -13.53
CA VAL A 111 2.35 -3.80 -13.80
C VAL A 111 3.59 -4.38 -13.16
N LYS A 112 4.62 -4.63 -13.96
CA LYS A 112 5.95 -4.98 -13.50
C LYS A 112 6.80 -3.72 -13.43
N ALA A 113 7.25 -3.34 -12.24
CA ALA A 113 8.07 -2.15 -12.03
C ALA A 113 8.84 -2.21 -10.71
N GLN A 114 9.68 -1.20 -10.51
CA GLN A 114 10.24 -0.83 -9.23
C GLN A 114 9.33 0.18 -8.52
N TRP A 115 9.04 -0.12 -7.28
CA TRP A 115 8.09 0.61 -6.45
C TRP A 115 8.82 1.23 -5.26
N THR A 116 8.27 2.32 -4.75
CA THR A 116 8.71 2.91 -3.49
C THR A 116 7.52 3.47 -2.72
N PHE A 117 7.70 3.72 -1.43
CA PHE A 117 6.64 4.27 -0.60
C PHE A 117 6.60 5.79 -0.69
N CYS A 118 5.41 6.35 -0.48
CA CYS A 118 5.18 7.78 -0.40
C CYS A 118 4.17 8.13 0.70
N LYS A 119 4.29 9.35 1.25
CA LYS A 119 3.39 9.87 2.28
C LYS A 119 2.68 11.13 1.77
N ARG A 120 1.35 11.18 1.92
CA ARG A 120 0.54 12.37 1.65
C ARG A 120 -0.36 12.67 2.83
N GLY A 121 -0.11 13.80 3.50
CA GLY A 121 -0.80 14.16 4.73
C GLY A 121 -0.66 13.07 5.78
N ARG A 122 -1.79 12.50 6.21
CA ARG A 122 -1.82 11.41 7.21
C ARG A 122 -1.74 10.01 6.59
N ASN A 123 -1.85 9.88 5.27
CA ASN A 123 -1.93 8.59 4.58
C ASN A 123 -0.56 8.17 4.02
N TYR A 124 -0.43 6.86 3.82
CA TYR A 124 0.71 6.21 3.17
C TYR A 124 0.24 5.55 1.88
N GLY A 125 1.12 5.49 0.89
CA GLY A 125 0.88 4.81 -0.37
C GLY A 125 2.17 4.32 -1.01
N ILE A 126 2.02 3.69 -2.16
CA ILE A 126 3.11 3.34 -3.08
C ILE A 126 3.05 4.21 -4.33
N ARG A 127 4.18 4.30 -5.01
CA ARG A 127 4.34 4.94 -6.32
C ARG A 127 5.46 4.24 -7.11
N LEU A 128 5.58 4.55 -8.39
CA LEU A 128 6.78 4.19 -9.16
C LEU A 128 8.02 4.80 -8.51
N ALA A 129 9.10 4.02 -8.46
CA ALA A 129 10.42 4.49 -8.03
C ALA A 129 10.95 5.55 -9.01
N ASP A 130 11.85 6.41 -8.54
CA ASP A 130 12.34 7.56 -9.33
C ASP A 130 13.04 7.11 -10.63
N ILE A 131 13.74 5.97 -10.58
CA ILE A 131 14.37 5.33 -11.75
C ILE A 131 13.38 4.96 -12.85
N GLU A 132 12.13 4.62 -12.49
CA GLU A 132 11.07 4.31 -13.46
C GLU A 132 10.51 5.55 -14.14
N LEU A 133 10.80 6.73 -13.59
CA LEU A 133 10.38 8.03 -14.09
C LEU A 133 11.54 8.81 -14.75
N GLY A 134 12.73 8.20 -14.87
CA GLY A 134 13.93 8.87 -15.38
C GLY A 134 14.45 9.99 -14.48
N LYS A 135 14.22 9.89 -13.17
CA LYS A 135 14.62 10.87 -12.15
C LYS A 135 15.77 10.38 -11.29
#